data_AF-A0A2V1D3W0-F1
#
_entry.id   AF-A0A2V1D3W0-F1
#
_cell.length_a   1.000
_cell.length_b   1.000
_cell.length_c   1.000
_cell.angle_alpha   90.00
_cell.angle_beta   90.00
_cell.angle_gamma   90.00
#
_symmetry.space_group_name_H-M   'P 1'
#
loop_
_entity.id
_entity.type
_entity.pdbx_description
1 polymer ?
#
loop_
_entity_poly.entity_id
_entity_poly.type
_entity_poly.pdbx_seq_one_letter_code
_entity_poly.pdbx_strand_id
1 'polypeptide(L)'
;MRPFLRRATFTALEIGGMAADFGELGKDIIDQVLSMFVKRSLHPVENFEVLPISHLKDGMRALQSGKSIGKIVFDMADDALVPIRIRSQSNWHLDANKTYVIAGGTGGLGLMIAEWMVKQKGARYLLLLSRSGIKQGAIDTIDTVNSLRELGAVIEAPPCDVRDENALRDVVERCRSSMPPIGGCIQSTMVLKDTAFASMSPEDWATSTSPKVRGSWNLHTVLPKGLDFFVLLSSIAGIVGSAGQANYAAGNTYMDALAHYRNALGERAAALDLGAMVDYGFLATNEALRNRVLSAGILRGISSSELLALLDHFCDPQSAVSGPRAAQVVLGLASASEIRAAGLQANSPLLSLPFYQHVFSGTPSSSEQANENAGLEVQRRQEFVSAKSPSDAGVIVAEALLERLVAMTPGLRDRMDAKDLDEAIQIFGVDSLQAIELRSWFAQEFAADVPIFVILGDETLASLGLLVAEKSKLRAL
;
A
#
# COMPACT_ATOMS: atom_id res chain seq x y z
N MET A 1 40.96 17.40 8.80
CA MET A 1 42.16 17.31 7.93
C MET A 1 43.50 17.63 8.59
N ARG A 2 43.58 18.35 9.73
CA ARG A 2 44.85 18.68 10.40
C ARG A 2 45.81 17.49 10.66
N PRO A 3 45.35 16.28 11.01
CA PRO A 3 46.23 15.12 11.17
C PRO A 3 47.00 14.72 9.88
N PHE A 4 46.42 14.93 8.70
CA PHE A 4 47.06 14.60 7.41
C PHE A 4 48.23 15.53 7.07
N LEU A 5 48.33 16.70 7.71
CA LEU A 5 49.51 17.58 7.61
C LEU A 5 50.78 16.92 8.18
N ARG A 6 50.61 15.89 9.01
CA ARG A 6 51.69 15.05 9.53
C ARG A 6 51.92 13.78 8.69
N ARG A 7 51.40 13.74 7.47
CA ARG A 7 51.44 12.57 6.56
C ARG A 7 50.79 11.32 7.17
N ALA A 8 49.76 11.49 7.99
CA ALA A 8 48.96 10.37 8.47
C ALA A 8 48.21 9.70 7.31
N THR A 9 48.02 8.39 7.38
CA THR A 9 47.14 7.63 6.46
C THR A 9 45.85 7.28 7.19
N PHE A 10 44.73 7.39 6.49
CA PHE A 10 43.44 6.89 6.96
C PHE A 10 43.03 5.71 6.09
N THR A 11 42.76 4.58 6.72
CA THR A 11 42.36 3.34 6.05
C THR A 11 40.99 2.94 6.58
N ALA A 12 40.00 2.88 5.69
CA ALA A 12 38.71 2.28 5.99
C ALA A 12 38.81 0.77 5.73
N LEU A 13 38.38 -0.04 6.69
CA LEU A 13 38.33 -1.49 6.57
C LEU A 13 36.88 -1.94 6.72
N GLU A 14 36.33 -2.56 5.68
CA GLU A 14 35.00 -3.15 5.64
C GLU A 14 35.17 -4.63 5.24
N ILE A 15 34.89 -5.53 6.18
CA ILE A 15 35.14 -6.97 6.01
C ILE A 15 33.88 -7.68 5.48
N GLY A 16 32.68 -7.14 5.71
CA GLY A 16 31.41 -7.78 5.34
C GLY A 16 31.20 -7.91 3.83
N GLY A 17 31.71 -6.96 3.05
CA GLY A 17 31.73 -6.96 1.59
C GLY A 17 32.87 -7.76 0.98
N MET A 18 33.86 -8.21 1.77
CA MET A 18 35.00 -9.00 1.25
C MET A 18 34.56 -10.30 0.58
N ALA A 19 33.50 -10.93 1.06
CA ALA A 19 32.97 -12.17 0.48
C ALA A 19 32.23 -11.97 -0.86
N ALA A 20 31.68 -10.78 -1.10
CA ALA A 20 30.93 -10.46 -2.32
C ALA A 20 31.82 -9.82 -3.41
N ASP A 21 32.79 -9.00 -3.00
CA ASP A 21 33.50 -8.10 -3.93
C ASP A 21 34.97 -8.50 -4.19
N PHE A 22 35.57 -9.37 -3.39
CA PHE A 22 37.03 -9.59 -3.40
C PHE A 22 37.44 -11.04 -3.68
N GLY A 23 36.94 -11.61 -4.79
CA GLY A 23 37.26 -12.96 -5.32
C GLY A 23 38.57 -13.60 -4.85
N GLU A 24 39.69 -13.42 -5.58
CA GLU A 24 40.98 -14.05 -5.23
C GLU A 24 41.68 -13.42 -4.02
N LEU A 25 41.52 -12.10 -3.80
CA LEU A 25 42.17 -11.41 -2.69
C LEU A 25 41.67 -11.89 -1.32
N GLY A 26 40.36 -12.15 -1.20
CA GLY A 26 39.76 -12.68 0.03
C GLY A 26 40.30 -14.08 0.34
N LYS A 27 40.46 -14.91 -0.69
CA LYS A 27 41.08 -16.23 -0.56
C LYS A 27 42.53 -16.13 -0.07
N ASP A 28 43.34 -15.29 -0.69
CA ASP A 28 44.75 -15.09 -0.30
C ASP A 28 44.89 -14.62 1.15
N ILE A 29 44.01 -13.72 1.60
CA ILE A 29 44.00 -13.23 2.98
C ILE A 29 43.65 -14.37 3.95
N ILE A 30 42.63 -15.17 3.65
CA ILE A 30 42.26 -16.34 4.47
C ILE A 30 43.41 -17.34 4.53
N ASP A 31 44.03 -17.66 3.40
CA ASP A 31 45.16 -18.60 3.34
C ASP A 31 46.36 -18.11 4.16
N GLN A 32 46.66 -16.80 4.10
CA GLN A 32 47.71 -16.19 4.93
C GLN A 32 47.38 -16.30 6.42
N VAL A 33 46.16 -15.96 6.83
CA VAL A 33 45.72 -16.05 8.23
C VAL A 33 45.79 -17.50 8.73
N LEU A 34 45.30 -18.47 7.95
CA LEU A 34 45.38 -19.89 8.29
C LEU A 34 46.84 -20.37 8.41
N SER A 35 47.72 -19.91 7.51
CA SER A 35 49.15 -20.24 7.58
C SER A 35 49.80 -19.73 8.87
N MET A 36 49.34 -18.60 9.41
CA MET A 36 49.81 -18.06 10.68
C MET A 36 49.38 -18.92 11.88
N PHE A 37 48.18 -19.52 11.84
CA PHE A 37 47.78 -20.53 12.84
C PHE A 37 48.66 -21.79 12.75
N VAL A 38 48.93 -22.29 11.54
CA VAL A 38 49.80 -23.47 11.33
C VAL A 38 51.21 -23.20 11.85
N LYS A 39 51.75 -22.00 11.59
CA LYS A 39 53.06 -21.54 12.09
C LYS A 39 53.06 -21.18 13.58
N ARG A 40 51.91 -21.28 14.26
CA ARG A 40 51.70 -20.91 15.67
C ARG A 40 52.06 -19.46 15.99
N SER A 41 51.99 -18.55 15.02
CA SER A 41 52.09 -17.10 15.23
C SER A 41 50.75 -16.48 15.61
N LEU A 42 49.65 -17.17 15.34
CA LEU A 42 48.32 -16.91 15.90
C LEU A 42 47.87 -18.11 16.73
N HIS A 43 47.04 -17.85 17.74
CA HIS A 43 46.44 -18.86 18.61
C HIS A 43 44.92 -18.70 18.63
N PRO A 44 44.15 -19.80 18.79
CA PRO A 44 42.71 -19.71 18.98
C PRO A 44 42.38 -18.76 20.14
N VAL A 45 41.23 -18.10 20.04
CA VAL A 45 40.72 -17.30 21.16
C VAL A 45 40.47 -18.26 22.32
N GLU A 46 41.05 -17.98 23.48
CA GLU A 46 40.93 -18.86 24.66
C GLU A 46 39.66 -18.57 25.48
N ASN A 47 39.18 -17.33 25.43
CA ASN A 47 37.97 -16.90 26.14
C ASN A 47 36.78 -16.86 25.17
N PHE A 48 36.05 -17.97 25.13
CA PHE A 48 34.77 -18.04 24.43
C PHE A 48 33.75 -18.87 25.20
N GLU A 49 32.50 -18.48 25.06
CA GLU A 49 31.34 -19.19 25.59
C GLU A 49 30.76 -20.06 24.48
N VAL A 50 30.59 -21.35 24.74
CA VAL A 50 29.93 -22.28 23.80
C VAL A 50 28.49 -22.46 24.23
N LEU A 51 27.54 -22.15 23.34
CA LEU A 51 26.12 -22.35 23.56
C LEU A 51 25.56 -23.31 22.50
N PRO A 52 24.63 -24.21 22.82
CA PRO A 52 23.90 -24.95 21.81
C PRO A 52 23.14 -23.99 20.87
N ILE A 53 23.02 -24.34 19.59
CA ILE A 53 22.27 -23.53 18.62
C ILE A 53 20.80 -23.31 19.00
N SER A 54 20.20 -24.20 19.81
CA SER A 54 18.86 -24.02 20.39
C SER A 54 18.75 -22.78 21.29
N HIS A 55 19.87 -22.28 21.85
CA HIS A 55 19.95 -21.08 22.67
C HIS A 55 20.40 -19.84 21.88
N LEU A 56 20.29 -19.85 20.55
CA LEU A 56 20.66 -18.73 19.67
C LEU A 56 20.11 -17.39 20.18
N LYS A 57 18.83 -17.36 20.56
CA LYS A 57 18.17 -16.13 21.03
C LYS A 57 18.81 -15.54 22.28
N ASP A 58 19.21 -16.40 23.21
CA ASP A 58 19.78 -15.97 24.48
C ASP A 58 21.23 -15.52 24.31
N GLY A 59 22.02 -16.23 23.51
CA GLY A 59 23.37 -15.81 23.14
C GLY A 59 23.38 -14.46 22.40
N MET A 60 22.45 -14.25 21.47
CA MET A 60 22.31 -12.95 20.77
C MET A 60 21.91 -11.82 21.71
N ARG A 61 21.04 -12.08 22.70
CA ARG A 61 20.69 -11.09 23.74
C ARG A 61 21.87 -10.78 24.65
N ALA A 62 22.66 -11.78 25.03
CA ALA A 62 23.87 -11.59 25.82
C ALA A 62 24.87 -10.70 25.09
N LEU A 63 25.07 -10.93 23.79
CA LEU A 63 25.91 -10.08 22.93
C LEU A 63 25.40 -8.63 22.87
N GLN A 64 24.09 -8.44 22.67
CA GLN A 64 23.47 -7.10 22.64
C GLN A 64 23.58 -6.35 23.96
N SER A 65 23.61 -7.07 25.09
CA SER A 65 23.73 -6.45 26.41
C SER A 65 25.11 -5.86 26.70
N GLY A 66 26.12 -6.16 25.87
CA GLY A 66 27.51 -5.73 26.06
C GLY A 66 28.22 -6.39 27.25
N LYS A 67 27.58 -7.34 27.95
CA LYS A 67 28.12 -8.04 29.11
C LYS A 67 28.95 -9.28 28.76
N SER A 68 28.90 -9.72 27.49
CA SER A 68 29.69 -10.86 27.01
C SER A 68 31.16 -10.46 26.88
N ILE A 69 32.06 -11.21 27.51
CA ILE A 69 33.50 -11.08 27.35
C ILE A 69 33.97 -12.18 26.39
N GLY A 70 34.69 -11.80 25.33
CA GLY A 70 35.23 -12.75 24.36
C GLY A 70 34.27 -13.08 23.22
N LYS A 71 34.29 -14.32 22.73
CA LYS A 71 33.43 -14.79 21.63
C LYS A 71 32.31 -15.68 22.15
N ILE A 72 31.14 -15.61 21.53
CA ILE A 72 30.08 -16.61 21.70
C ILE A 72 30.14 -17.51 20.47
N VAL A 73 30.27 -18.82 20.69
CA VAL A 73 30.31 -19.84 19.64
C VAL A 73 29.06 -20.70 19.80
N PHE A 74 28.32 -20.89 18.71
CA PHE A 74 27.18 -21.79 18.72
C PHE A 74 27.61 -23.18 18.26
N ASP A 75 27.37 -24.18 19.10
CA ASP A 75 27.55 -25.58 18.76
C ASP A 75 26.39 -26.06 17.89
N MET A 76 26.72 -26.59 16.71
CA MET A 76 25.80 -27.00 15.66
C MET A 76 25.58 -28.51 15.71
N ALA A 77 25.14 -29.01 16.86
CA ALA A 77 24.86 -30.43 17.04
C ALA A 77 23.75 -30.92 16.09
N ASP A 78 23.95 -32.09 15.46
CA ASP A 78 23.05 -32.64 14.45
C ASP A 78 21.63 -32.96 14.96
N ASP A 79 21.48 -33.15 16.28
CA ASP A 79 20.22 -33.44 16.96
C ASP A 79 19.53 -32.21 17.57
N ALA A 80 20.13 -31.02 17.42
CA ALA A 80 19.59 -29.80 17.98
C ALA A 80 18.28 -29.38 17.28
N LEU A 81 17.21 -29.25 18.05
CA LEU A 81 15.93 -28.72 17.56
C LEU A 81 15.93 -27.20 17.63
N VAL A 82 15.84 -26.55 16.48
CA VAL A 82 15.79 -25.08 16.36
C VAL A 82 14.55 -24.67 15.59
N PRO A 83 13.76 -23.70 16.09
CA PRO A 83 12.64 -23.16 15.33
C PRO A 83 13.19 -22.40 14.12
N ILE A 84 12.98 -22.97 12.93
CA ILE A 84 13.27 -22.29 11.67
C ILE A 84 12.00 -21.61 11.15
N ARG A 85 12.17 -20.40 10.61
CA ARG A 85 11.15 -19.81 9.77
C ARG A 85 11.36 -20.34 8.37
N ILE A 86 10.57 -21.33 7.97
CA ILE A 86 10.56 -21.79 6.58
C ILE A 86 10.09 -20.61 5.73
N ARG A 87 11.02 -20.00 4.99
CA ARG A 87 10.65 -19.11 3.88
C ARG A 87 10.24 -20.05 2.75
N SER A 88 8.94 -20.29 2.56
CA SER A 88 8.49 -20.96 1.34
C SER A 88 8.76 -19.99 0.18
N GLN A 89 9.92 -20.12 -0.44
CA GLN A 89 10.10 -19.54 -1.76
C GLN A 89 9.23 -20.37 -2.70
N SER A 90 8.28 -19.70 -3.33
CA SER A 90 7.48 -20.30 -4.37
C SER A 90 8.39 -20.78 -5.50
N ASN A 91 8.27 -22.07 -5.83
CA ASN A 91 9.15 -22.78 -6.77
C ASN A 91 8.49 -22.98 -8.16
N TRP A 92 7.28 -22.45 -8.36
CA TRP A 92 6.61 -22.49 -9.65
C TRP A 92 7.11 -21.37 -10.56
N HIS A 93 7.09 -21.65 -11.87
CA HIS A 93 7.48 -20.72 -12.92
C HIS A 93 6.35 -20.58 -13.94
N LEU A 94 6.27 -19.42 -14.57
CA LEU A 94 5.42 -19.19 -15.74
C LEU A 94 5.95 -20.01 -16.91
N ASP A 95 5.03 -20.57 -17.70
CA ASP A 95 5.39 -21.27 -18.93
C ASP A 95 6.08 -20.30 -19.89
N ALA A 96 7.33 -20.62 -20.25
CA ALA A 96 8.14 -19.82 -21.17
C ALA A 96 7.58 -19.83 -22.61
N ASN A 97 6.69 -20.77 -22.95
CA ASN A 97 6.03 -20.87 -24.25
C ASN A 97 4.59 -20.31 -24.23
N LYS A 98 4.29 -19.41 -23.29
CA LYS A 98 3.04 -18.65 -23.26
C LYS A 98 3.29 -17.15 -23.21
N THR A 99 2.34 -16.40 -23.76
CA THR A 99 2.32 -14.94 -23.70
C THR A 99 1.45 -14.46 -22.55
N TYR A 100 1.94 -13.47 -21.80
CA TYR A 100 1.19 -12.88 -20.69
C TYR A 100 0.83 -11.43 -20.99
N VAL A 101 -0.46 -11.11 -20.86
CA VAL A 101 -1.01 -9.79 -21.18
C VAL A 101 -1.09 -8.94 -19.92
N ILE A 102 -0.51 -7.74 -19.96
CA ILE A 102 -0.64 -6.76 -18.87
C ILE A 102 -1.31 -5.51 -19.44
N ALA A 103 -2.59 -5.32 -19.12
CA ALA A 103 -3.32 -4.11 -19.46
C ALA A 103 -2.97 -2.99 -18.47
N GLY A 104 -2.52 -1.85 -18.96
CA GLY A 104 -1.80 -0.85 -18.16
C GLY A 104 -0.32 -1.20 -17.97
N GLY A 105 0.24 -2.06 -18.84
CA GLY A 105 1.58 -2.64 -18.69
C GLY A 105 2.75 -1.65 -18.77
N THR A 106 2.55 -0.46 -19.33
CA THR A 106 3.56 0.62 -19.34
C THR A 106 3.36 1.65 -18.22
N GLY A 107 2.38 1.43 -17.32
CA GLY A 107 2.23 2.21 -16.10
C GLY A 107 3.10 1.62 -14.99
N GLY A 108 3.25 2.35 -13.88
CA GLY A 108 4.11 1.92 -12.77
C GLY A 108 3.86 0.47 -12.33
N LEU A 109 2.67 0.16 -11.80
CA LEU A 109 2.38 -1.20 -11.33
C LEU A 109 2.54 -2.25 -12.44
N GLY A 110 2.15 -1.93 -13.68
CA GLY A 110 2.29 -2.83 -14.82
C GLY A 110 3.76 -3.18 -15.12
N LEU A 111 4.67 -2.21 -15.06
CA LEU A 111 6.10 -2.42 -15.28
C LEU A 111 6.73 -3.24 -14.14
N MET A 112 6.43 -2.91 -12.89
CA MET A 112 6.88 -3.68 -11.73
C MET A 112 6.44 -5.15 -11.83
N ILE A 113 5.21 -5.39 -12.26
CA ILE A 113 4.68 -6.74 -12.49
C ILE A 113 5.41 -7.42 -13.64
N ALA A 114 5.63 -6.73 -14.76
CA ALA A 114 6.41 -7.27 -15.89
C ALA A 114 7.82 -7.69 -15.46
N GLU A 115 8.50 -6.86 -14.66
CA GLU A 115 9.81 -7.18 -14.10
C GLU A 115 9.77 -8.42 -13.22
N TRP A 116 8.81 -8.52 -12.31
CA TRP A 116 8.62 -9.69 -11.47
C TRP A 116 8.38 -10.96 -12.30
N MET A 117 7.51 -10.89 -13.31
CA MET A 117 7.19 -12.03 -14.18
C MET A 117 8.42 -12.55 -14.92
N VAL A 118 9.29 -11.67 -15.43
CA VAL A 118 10.49 -12.09 -16.17
C VAL A 118 11.62 -12.51 -15.22
N LYS A 119 11.97 -11.65 -14.25
CA LYS A 119 13.15 -11.83 -13.38
C LYS A 119 12.95 -12.95 -12.36
N GLN A 120 11.74 -13.10 -11.83
CA GLN A 120 11.47 -14.05 -10.74
C GLN A 120 10.64 -15.27 -11.18
N LYS A 121 9.77 -15.11 -12.19
CA LYS A 121 8.88 -16.19 -12.65
C LYS A 121 9.20 -16.78 -14.00
N GLY A 122 10.24 -16.29 -14.68
CA GLY A 122 10.73 -16.92 -15.92
C GLY A 122 9.85 -16.68 -17.15
N ALA A 123 8.91 -15.71 -17.11
CA ALA A 123 8.17 -15.32 -18.31
C ALA A 123 9.13 -14.91 -19.44
N ARG A 124 8.77 -15.27 -20.68
CA ARG A 124 9.54 -14.91 -21.88
C ARG A 124 8.77 -14.09 -22.89
N TYR A 125 7.44 -14.13 -22.89
CA TYR A 125 6.63 -13.36 -23.84
C TYR A 125 5.63 -12.49 -23.08
N LEU A 126 5.75 -11.17 -23.23
CA LEU A 126 4.84 -10.20 -22.62
C LEU A 126 4.18 -9.31 -23.67
N LEU A 127 2.88 -9.08 -23.51
CA LEU A 127 2.12 -8.09 -24.25
C LEU A 127 1.67 -6.97 -23.30
N LEU A 128 2.34 -5.83 -23.36
CA LEU A 128 2.08 -4.67 -22.51
C LEU A 128 1.12 -3.70 -23.22
N LEU A 129 -0.14 -3.71 -22.81
CA LEU A 129 -1.16 -2.85 -23.44
C LEU A 129 -1.27 -1.53 -22.69
N SER A 130 -1.20 -0.42 -23.42
CA SER A 130 -1.54 0.90 -22.88
C SER A 130 -1.96 1.83 -24.02
N ARG A 131 -2.76 2.86 -23.71
CA ARG A 131 -3.29 3.81 -24.71
C ARG A 131 -2.22 4.44 -25.61
N SER A 132 -1.01 4.62 -25.07
CA SER A 132 0.10 5.27 -25.78
C SER A 132 1.23 4.32 -26.17
N GLY A 133 1.17 3.05 -25.77
CA GLY A 133 2.34 2.16 -25.81
C GLY A 133 3.49 2.71 -24.96
N ILE A 134 4.73 2.41 -25.37
CA ILE A 134 5.92 3.03 -24.78
C ILE A 134 6.05 4.46 -25.31
N LYS A 135 5.82 5.45 -24.45
CA LYS A 135 5.91 6.87 -24.82
C LYS A 135 7.35 7.27 -25.12
N GLN A 136 7.54 8.06 -26.17
CA GLN A 136 8.82 8.71 -26.45
C GLN A 136 9.19 9.65 -25.29
N GLY A 137 10.37 9.46 -24.70
CA GLY A 137 10.84 10.22 -23.53
C GLY A 137 10.53 9.60 -22.16
N ALA A 138 9.82 8.46 -22.09
CA ALA A 138 9.65 7.70 -20.85
C ALA A 138 10.90 6.83 -20.58
N ILE A 139 12.03 7.48 -20.26
CA ILE A 139 13.35 6.85 -20.14
C ILE A 139 13.30 5.65 -19.19
N ASP A 140 12.75 5.80 -17.99
CA ASP A 140 12.65 4.71 -17.01
C ASP A 140 11.89 3.48 -17.54
N THR A 141 10.81 3.71 -18.30
CA THR A 141 10.04 2.63 -18.93
C THR A 141 10.84 1.94 -20.03
N ILE A 142 11.55 2.71 -20.84
CA ILE A 142 12.40 2.20 -21.92
C ILE A 142 13.55 1.37 -21.35
N ASP A 143 14.25 1.89 -20.34
CA ASP A 143 15.37 1.21 -19.68
C ASP A 143 14.91 -0.08 -19.01
N THR A 144 13.77 -0.05 -18.33
CA THR A 144 13.15 -1.24 -17.74
C THR A 144 12.88 -2.29 -18.82
N VAL A 145 12.15 -1.93 -19.89
CA VAL A 145 11.82 -2.88 -20.97
C VAL A 145 13.08 -3.41 -21.66
N ASN A 146 14.10 -2.57 -21.88
CA ASN A 146 15.37 -3.00 -22.46
C ASN A 146 16.11 -3.97 -21.55
N SER A 147 16.16 -3.73 -20.24
CA SER A 147 16.76 -4.65 -19.28
C SER A 147 16.07 -6.03 -19.28
N LEU A 148 14.74 -6.05 -19.47
CA LEU A 148 14.00 -7.30 -19.56
C LEU A 148 14.24 -8.02 -20.89
N ARG A 149 14.43 -7.28 -21.99
CA ARG A 149 14.84 -7.85 -23.29
C ARG A 149 16.24 -8.44 -23.25
N GLU A 150 17.17 -7.80 -22.55
CA GLU A 150 18.53 -8.33 -22.32
C GLU A 150 18.51 -9.65 -21.54
N LEU A 151 17.52 -9.84 -20.67
CA LEU A 151 17.25 -11.12 -19.98
C LEU A 151 16.54 -12.17 -20.86
N GLY A 152 16.34 -11.88 -22.15
CA GLY A 152 15.76 -12.79 -23.13
C GLY A 152 14.24 -12.76 -23.23
N ALA A 153 13.57 -11.74 -22.67
CA ALA A 153 12.13 -11.58 -22.85
C ALA A 153 11.80 -10.89 -24.19
N VAL A 154 10.83 -11.42 -24.92
CA VAL A 154 10.18 -10.79 -26.07
C VAL A 154 9.01 -9.97 -25.55
N ILE A 155 9.13 -8.64 -25.64
CA ILE A 155 8.12 -7.70 -25.12
C ILE A 155 7.56 -6.88 -26.26
N GLU A 156 6.25 -7.06 -26.51
CA GLU A 156 5.45 -6.25 -27.41
C GLU A 156 4.64 -5.23 -26.61
N ALA A 157 4.69 -3.96 -27.00
CA ALA A 157 4.01 -2.88 -26.28
C ALA A 157 3.25 -1.93 -27.24
N PRO A 158 2.29 -2.44 -28.03
CA PRO A 158 1.56 -1.63 -28.99
C PRO A 158 0.64 -0.62 -28.28
N PRO A 159 0.43 0.57 -28.86
CA PRO A 159 -0.64 1.47 -28.43
C PRO A 159 -2.00 0.78 -28.58
N CYS A 160 -2.70 0.58 -27.47
CA CYS A 160 -3.99 -0.08 -27.41
C CYS A 160 -4.79 0.43 -26.22
N ASP A 161 -5.97 0.99 -26.50
CA ASP A 161 -6.95 1.27 -25.46
C ASP A 161 -7.87 0.06 -25.29
N VAL A 162 -7.75 -0.64 -24.16
CA VAL A 162 -8.55 -1.85 -23.88
C VAL A 162 -10.07 -1.59 -23.85
N ARG A 163 -10.51 -0.33 -23.79
CA ARG A 163 -11.93 0.05 -23.90
C ARG A 163 -12.47 -0.05 -25.34
N ASP A 164 -11.58 -0.03 -26.32
CA ASP A 164 -11.87 -0.26 -27.73
C ASP A 164 -11.69 -1.76 -28.04
N GLU A 165 -12.82 -2.44 -28.18
CA GLU A 165 -12.85 -3.88 -28.43
C GLU A 165 -12.19 -4.26 -29.76
N ASN A 166 -12.40 -3.46 -30.82
CA ASN A 166 -11.87 -3.76 -32.15
C ASN A 166 -10.34 -3.58 -32.15
N ALA A 167 -9.85 -2.48 -31.59
CA ALA A 167 -8.41 -2.27 -31.46
C ALA A 167 -7.74 -3.37 -30.62
N LEU A 168 -8.40 -3.83 -29.55
CA LEU A 168 -7.92 -4.95 -28.74
C LEU A 168 -7.90 -6.26 -29.54
N ARG A 169 -8.96 -6.57 -30.29
CA ARG A 169 -9.03 -7.75 -31.18
C ARG A 169 -7.90 -7.76 -32.20
N ASP A 170 -7.66 -6.63 -32.85
CA ASP A 170 -6.59 -6.50 -33.84
C ASP A 170 -5.19 -6.74 -33.23
N VAL A 171 -4.95 -6.22 -32.03
CA VAL A 171 -3.68 -6.43 -31.31
C VAL A 171 -3.52 -7.90 -30.90
N VAL A 172 -4.58 -8.52 -30.37
CA VAL A 172 -4.54 -9.93 -29.95
C VAL A 172 -4.34 -10.86 -31.15
N GLU A 173 -4.97 -10.57 -32.29
CA GLU A 173 -4.80 -11.37 -33.50
C GLU A 173 -3.37 -11.24 -34.07
N ARG A 174 -2.79 -10.04 -34.08
CA ARG A 174 -1.37 -9.86 -34.43
C ARG A 174 -0.46 -10.63 -33.48
N CYS A 175 -0.69 -10.53 -32.17
CA CYS A 175 0.07 -11.27 -31.17
C CYS A 175 -0.02 -12.78 -31.40
N ARG A 176 -1.19 -13.32 -31.73
CA ARG A 176 -1.39 -14.74 -32.05
C ARG A 176 -0.57 -15.21 -33.26
N SER A 177 -0.28 -14.30 -34.19
CA SER A 177 0.53 -14.61 -35.38
C SER A 177 2.05 -14.56 -35.14
N SER A 178 2.50 -13.86 -34.09
CA SER A 178 3.93 -13.57 -33.86
C SER A 178 4.49 -14.06 -32.51
N MET A 179 3.62 -14.44 -31.56
CA MET A 179 3.98 -14.89 -30.21
C MET A 179 3.28 -16.20 -29.86
N PRO A 180 3.76 -16.94 -28.84
CA PRO A 180 3.08 -18.14 -28.35
C PRO A 180 1.68 -17.85 -27.78
N PRO A 181 0.84 -18.88 -27.55
CA PRO A 181 -0.52 -18.72 -27.04
C PRO A 181 -0.58 -17.89 -25.75
N ILE A 182 -1.65 -17.09 -25.60
CA ILE A 182 -1.85 -16.29 -24.40
C ILE A 182 -2.22 -17.21 -23.22
N GLY A 183 -1.43 -17.14 -22.15
CA GLY A 183 -1.56 -17.97 -20.96
C GLY A 183 -2.17 -17.28 -19.75
N GLY A 184 -2.09 -15.94 -19.68
CA GLY A 184 -2.62 -15.22 -18.53
C GLY A 184 -2.78 -13.73 -18.77
N CYS A 185 -3.59 -13.09 -17.93
CA CYS A 185 -3.89 -11.67 -18.03
C CYS A 185 -3.85 -11.00 -16.66
N ILE A 186 -3.26 -9.80 -16.61
CA ILE A 186 -3.34 -8.88 -15.48
C ILE A 186 -3.91 -7.55 -15.96
N GLN A 187 -5.03 -7.14 -15.37
CA GLN A 187 -5.66 -5.85 -15.63
C GLN A 187 -5.27 -4.85 -14.54
N SER A 188 -4.33 -3.95 -14.88
CA SER A 188 -3.82 -2.89 -14.01
C SER A 188 -4.13 -1.49 -14.52
N THR A 189 -5.08 -1.32 -15.46
CA THR A 189 -5.50 0.00 -15.94
C THR A 189 -6.28 0.75 -14.86
N MET A 190 -5.93 2.02 -14.71
CA MET A 190 -6.56 2.93 -13.75
C MET A 190 -6.53 4.35 -14.29
N VAL A 191 -7.64 5.06 -14.11
CA VAL A 191 -7.72 6.51 -14.24
C VAL A 191 -8.54 7.03 -13.05
N LEU A 192 -7.97 7.95 -12.29
CA LEU A 192 -8.64 8.60 -11.17
C LEU A 192 -9.26 9.91 -11.64
N LYS A 193 -10.47 10.19 -11.17
CA LYS A 193 -11.20 11.43 -11.44
C LYS A 193 -12.13 11.69 -10.27
N ASP A 194 -11.50 11.98 -9.15
CA ASP A 194 -12.15 12.01 -7.84
C ASP A 194 -12.87 13.35 -7.68
N THR A 195 -14.18 13.27 -7.43
CA THR A 195 -15.06 14.43 -7.24
C THR A 195 -16.19 14.00 -6.29
N ALA A 196 -16.70 14.94 -5.50
CA ALA A 196 -17.93 14.76 -4.76
C ALA A 196 -19.05 14.20 -5.64
N PHE A 197 -19.81 13.20 -5.18
CA PHE A 197 -20.86 12.59 -6.00
C PHE A 197 -21.88 13.61 -6.51
N ALA A 198 -22.28 14.59 -5.68
CA ALA A 198 -23.22 15.64 -6.06
C ALA A 198 -22.70 16.59 -7.17
N SER A 199 -21.38 16.66 -7.36
CA SER A 199 -20.72 17.49 -8.37
C SER A 199 -20.09 16.65 -9.48
N MET A 200 -20.27 15.32 -9.47
CA MET A 200 -19.65 14.41 -10.41
C MET A 200 -20.40 14.43 -11.73
N SER A 201 -19.73 14.85 -12.80
CA SER A 201 -20.33 14.84 -14.14
C SER A 201 -20.39 13.40 -14.69
N PRO A 202 -21.27 13.13 -15.69
CA PRO A 202 -21.24 11.87 -16.42
C PRO A 202 -19.89 11.56 -17.08
N GLU A 203 -19.14 12.60 -17.48
CA GLU A 203 -17.79 12.44 -18.03
C GLU A 203 -16.78 12.01 -16.95
N ASP A 204 -16.84 12.58 -15.75
CA ASP A 204 -15.99 12.18 -14.62
C ASP A 204 -16.26 10.72 -14.23
N TRP A 205 -17.54 10.34 -14.20
CA TRP A 205 -17.96 8.97 -13.99
C TRP A 205 -17.38 8.04 -15.05
N ALA A 206 -17.62 8.32 -16.33
CA ALA A 206 -17.18 7.48 -17.44
C ALA A 206 -15.65 7.37 -17.52
N THR A 207 -14.93 8.45 -17.20
CA THR A 207 -13.46 8.51 -17.22
C THR A 207 -12.84 7.51 -16.27
N SER A 208 -13.33 7.44 -15.02
CA SER A 208 -12.79 6.51 -14.02
C SER A 208 -13.33 5.07 -14.18
N THR A 209 -14.61 4.92 -14.53
CA THR A 209 -15.25 3.60 -14.62
C THR A 209 -14.88 2.83 -15.88
N SER A 210 -14.80 3.48 -17.04
CA SER A 210 -14.68 2.78 -18.34
C SER A 210 -13.46 1.86 -18.48
N PRO A 211 -12.24 2.24 -18.02
CA PRO A 211 -11.08 1.34 -18.08
C PRO A 211 -11.29 0.04 -17.29
N LYS A 212 -11.93 0.13 -16.12
CA LYS A 212 -12.19 -1.03 -15.25
C LYS A 212 -13.40 -1.82 -15.70
N VAL A 213 -14.47 -1.17 -16.16
CA VAL A 213 -15.71 -1.84 -16.60
C VAL A 213 -15.56 -2.37 -18.02
N ARG A 214 -15.56 -1.49 -19.02
CA ARG A 214 -15.47 -1.87 -20.44
C ARG A 214 -14.15 -2.55 -20.74
N GLY A 215 -13.04 -2.04 -20.19
CA GLY A 215 -11.72 -2.62 -20.44
C GLY A 215 -11.57 -4.05 -19.92
N SER A 216 -12.06 -4.37 -18.71
CA SER A 216 -12.00 -5.74 -18.19
C SER A 216 -12.98 -6.68 -18.91
N TRP A 217 -14.17 -6.19 -19.29
CA TRP A 217 -15.12 -6.96 -20.09
C TRP A 217 -14.54 -7.32 -21.46
N ASN A 218 -13.94 -6.36 -22.15
CA ASN A 218 -13.29 -6.59 -23.44
C ASN A 218 -12.12 -7.59 -23.31
N LEU A 219 -11.30 -7.49 -22.27
CA LEU A 219 -10.26 -8.49 -22.01
C LEU A 219 -10.87 -9.88 -21.77
N HIS A 220 -11.98 -9.97 -21.04
CA HIS A 220 -12.69 -11.23 -20.83
C HIS A 220 -13.23 -11.84 -22.14
N THR A 221 -13.76 -11.02 -23.05
CA THR A 221 -14.40 -11.51 -24.28
C THR A 221 -13.45 -11.71 -25.45
N VAL A 222 -12.34 -10.98 -25.51
CA VAL A 222 -11.38 -11.01 -26.63
C VAL A 222 -10.27 -12.03 -26.40
N LEU A 223 -9.79 -12.21 -25.16
CA LEU A 223 -8.74 -13.17 -24.86
C LEU A 223 -9.26 -14.62 -24.94
N PRO A 224 -8.37 -15.59 -25.23
CA PRO A 224 -8.78 -16.99 -25.28
C PRO A 224 -9.26 -17.49 -23.90
N LYS A 225 -10.11 -18.51 -23.92
CA LYS A 225 -10.55 -19.23 -22.73
C LYS A 225 -9.43 -20.13 -22.18
N GLY A 226 -9.56 -20.57 -20.94
CA GLY A 226 -8.62 -21.52 -20.33
C GLY A 226 -7.27 -20.92 -19.97
N LEU A 227 -7.24 -19.62 -19.64
CA LEU A 227 -6.05 -18.95 -19.10
C LEU A 227 -5.66 -19.55 -17.75
N ASP A 228 -4.35 -19.64 -17.51
CA ASP A 228 -3.77 -20.10 -16.24
C ASP A 228 -4.13 -19.16 -15.09
N PHE A 229 -4.31 -17.86 -15.39
CA PHE A 229 -4.82 -16.85 -14.46
C PHE A 229 -5.43 -15.65 -15.19
N PHE A 230 -6.37 -14.97 -14.52
CA PHE A 230 -6.93 -13.69 -14.92
C PHE A 230 -7.08 -12.79 -13.68
N VAL A 231 -6.12 -11.90 -13.46
CA VAL A 231 -6.05 -11.08 -12.25
C VAL A 231 -6.51 -9.66 -12.54
N LEU A 232 -7.44 -9.15 -11.72
CA LEU A 232 -7.97 -7.80 -11.80
C LEU A 232 -7.43 -7.00 -10.61
N LEU A 233 -6.64 -5.95 -10.85
CA LEU A 233 -6.18 -5.07 -9.78
C LEU A 233 -7.31 -4.10 -9.42
N SER A 234 -8.11 -4.52 -8.45
CA SER A 234 -9.23 -3.78 -7.87
C SER A 234 -8.75 -2.88 -6.72
N SER A 235 -9.68 -2.38 -5.91
CA SER A 235 -9.33 -1.52 -4.78
C SER A 235 -10.31 -1.63 -3.64
N ILE A 236 -9.75 -1.61 -2.44
CA ILE A 236 -10.45 -1.52 -1.17
C ILE A 236 -11.47 -0.39 -1.09
N ALA A 237 -11.32 0.67 -1.91
CA ALA A 237 -12.28 1.76 -2.02
C ALA A 237 -13.67 1.27 -2.47
N GLY A 238 -13.74 0.15 -3.21
CA GLY A 238 -14.99 -0.54 -3.54
C GLY A 238 -15.65 -1.24 -2.35
N ILE A 239 -14.87 -1.57 -1.32
CA ILE A 239 -15.31 -2.30 -0.12
C ILE A 239 -15.72 -1.34 0.98
N VAL A 240 -14.80 -0.46 1.40
CA VAL A 240 -15.03 0.44 2.56
C VAL A 240 -15.39 1.86 2.16
N GLY A 241 -15.52 2.15 0.87
CA GLY A 241 -15.77 3.49 0.38
C GLY A 241 -14.57 4.42 0.55
N SER A 242 -14.61 5.52 -0.21
CA SER A 242 -13.65 6.62 -0.07
C SER A 242 -14.32 7.89 -0.57
N ALA A 243 -14.17 8.99 0.18
CA ALA A 243 -14.81 10.25 -0.14
C ALA A 243 -14.35 10.73 -1.53
N GLY A 244 -15.32 11.12 -2.37
CA GLY A 244 -15.05 11.59 -3.73
C GLY A 244 -14.73 10.49 -4.76
N GLN A 245 -14.70 9.22 -4.35
CA GLN A 245 -14.32 8.09 -5.20
C GLN A 245 -15.50 7.19 -5.60
N ALA A 246 -16.71 7.74 -5.70
CA ALA A 246 -17.91 6.95 -6.05
C ALA A 246 -17.79 6.24 -7.41
N ASN A 247 -17.25 6.93 -8.42
CA ASN A 247 -16.94 6.35 -9.73
C ASN A 247 -15.85 5.28 -9.64
N TYR A 248 -14.75 5.55 -8.95
CA TYR A 248 -13.65 4.60 -8.78
C TYR A 248 -14.11 3.34 -8.05
N ALA A 249 -14.86 3.46 -6.96
CA ALA A 249 -15.46 2.36 -6.21
C ALA A 249 -16.39 1.51 -7.10
N ALA A 250 -17.23 2.16 -7.92
CA ALA A 250 -18.11 1.45 -8.87
C ALA A 250 -17.33 0.64 -9.92
N GLY A 251 -16.23 1.21 -10.46
CA GLY A 251 -15.37 0.49 -11.40
C GLY A 251 -14.67 -0.72 -10.79
N ASN A 252 -14.23 -0.61 -9.53
CA ASN A 252 -13.58 -1.70 -8.80
C ASN A 252 -14.56 -2.83 -8.44
N THR A 253 -15.71 -2.49 -7.86
CA THR A 253 -16.76 -3.47 -7.54
C THR A 253 -17.30 -4.23 -8.75
N TYR A 254 -17.30 -3.60 -9.93
CA TYR A 254 -17.57 -4.31 -11.19
C TYR A 254 -16.52 -5.40 -11.48
N MET A 255 -15.23 -5.11 -11.30
CA MET A 255 -14.17 -6.09 -11.51
C MET A 255 -14.26 -7.23 -10.50
N ASP A 256 -14.62 -6.92 -9.25
CA ASP A 256 -14.87 -7.95 -8.23
C ASP A 256 -15.97 -8.90 -8.71
N ALA A 257 -17.11 -8.35 -9.15
CA ALA A 257 -18.21 -9.14 -9.71
C ALA A 257 -17.80 -9.91 -10.97
N LEU A 258 -16.94 -9.35 -11.83
CA LEU A 258 -16.43 -10.03 -13.02
C LEU A 258 -15.55 -11.23 -12.65
N ALA A 259 -14.73 -11.13 -11.60
CA ALA A 259 -13.95 -12.27 -11.12
C ALA A 259 -14.86 -13.41 -10.63
N HIS A 260 -15.90 -13.09 -9.86
CA HIS A 260 -16.92 -14.07 -9.46
C HIS A 260 -17.63 -14.70 -10.67
N TYR A 261 -18.02 -13.88 -11.65
CA TYR A 261 -18.67 -14.33 -12.87
C TYR A 261 -17.79 -15.29 -13.68
N ARG A 262 -16.51 -14.95 -13.90
CA ARG A 262 -15.55 -15.82 -14.61
C ARG A 262 -15.39 -17.16 -13.90
N ASN A 263 -15.23 -17.17 -12.59
CA ASN A 263 -15.12 -18.41 -11.82
C ASN A 263 -16.38 -19.27 -11.91
N ALA A 264 -17.58 -18.65 -11.95
CA ALA A 264 -18.84 -19.37 -12.16
C ALA A 264 -18.95 -20.03 -13.55
N LEU A 265 -18.22 -19.51 -14.55
CA LEU A 265 -18.07 -20.13 -15.88
C LEU A 265 -16.97 -21.22 -15.91
N GLY A 266 -16.30 -21.50 -14.79
CA GLY A 266 -15.15 -22.39 -14.73
C GLY A 266 -13.85 -21.76 -15.25
N GLU A 267 -13.82 -20.44 -15.47
CA GLU A 267 -12.62 -19.71 -15.87
C GLU A 267 -11.96 -19.06 -14.65
N ARG A 268 -10.67 -19.34 -14.44
CA ARG A 268 -9.94 -18.82 -13.29
C ARG A 268 -9.85 -17.29 -13.33
N ALA A 269 -10.23 -16.63 -12.24
CA ALA A 269 -10.06 -15.20 -12.06
C ALA A 269 -9.92 -14.81 -10.58
N ALA A 270 -9.23 -13.70 -10.31
CA ALA A 270 -9.14 -13.11 -8.98
C ALA A 270 -9.13 -11.58 -9.06
N ALA A 271 -9.97 -10.93 -8.26
CA ALA A 271 -9.92 -9.51 -8.00
C ALA A 271 -9.11 -9.26 -6.71
N LEU A 272 -8.10 -8.39 -6.81
CA LEU A 272 -7.28 -7.98 -5.68
C LEU A 272 -7.73 -6.57 -5.26
N ASP A 273 -8.48 -6.47 -4.18
CA ASP A 273 -8.91 -5.21 -3.58
C ASP A 273 -7.78 -4.59 -2.79
N LEU A 274 -6.92 -3.89 -3.52
CA LEU A 274 -5.70 -3.32 -3.00
C LEU A 274 -5.96 -2.01 -2.23
N GLY A 275 -5.32 -1.90 -1.08
CA GLY A 275 -5.14 -0.67 -0.32
C GLY A 275 -4.17 0.31 -0.99
N ALA A 276 -3.74 1.31 -0.22
CA ALA A 276 -2.85 2.36 -0.71
C ALA A 276 -1.44 1.81 -0.97
N MET A 277 -1.03 1.68 -2.24
CA MET A 277 0.36 1.32 -2.59
C MET A 277 1.32 2.43 -2.15
N VAL A 278 2.21 2.18 -1.18
CA VAL A 278 3.02 3.24 -0.56
C VAL A 278 4.42 3.43 -1.14
N ASP A 279 4.99 2.35 -1.69
CA ASP A 279 6.37 2.27 -2.17
C ASP A 279 6.48 2.24 -3.70
N TYR A 280 5.37 2.04 -4.41
CA TYR A 280 5.33 1.99 -5.86
C TYR A 280 4.00 2.50 -6.44
N GLY A 281 4.01 3.04 -7.66
CA GLY A 281 2.80 3.47 -8.38
C GLY A 281 2.33 4.90 -8.03
N PHE A 282 1.05 5.19 -8.32
CA PHE A 282 0.52 6.56 -8.34
C PHE A 282 0.67 7.31 -7.00
N LEU A 283 0.39 6.63 -5.88
CA LEU A 283 0.50 7.22 -4.54
C LEU A 283 1.95 7.40 -4.09
N ALA A 284 2.88 6.52 -4.49
CA ALA A 284 4.30 6.69 -4.19
C ALA A 284 4.86 7.97 -4.85
N THR A 285 4.32 8.36 -6.00
CA THR A 285 4.70 9.60 -6.72
C THR A 285 3.95 10.85 -6.24
N ASN A 286 2.99 10.73 -5.30
CA ASN A 286 2.20 11.85 -4.80
C ASN A 286 2.10 11.80 -3.26
N GLU A 287 3.10 12.37 -2.59
CA GLU A 287 3.24 12.32 -1.13
C GLU A 287 2.07 12.95 -0.38
N ALA A 288 1.55 14.09 -0.86
CA ALA A 288 0.39 14.75 -0.24
C ALA A 288 -0.85 13.85 -0.27
N LEU A 289 -1.12 13.21 -1.41
CA LEU A 289 -2.24 12.28 -1.54
C LEU A 289 -2.01 10.99 -0.73
N ARG A 290 -0.79 10.45 -0.71
CA ARG A 290 -0.44 9.28 0.13
C ARG A 290 -0.73 9.55 1.59
N ASN A 291 -0.26 10.68 2.10
CA ASN A 291 -0.46 11.05 3.49
C ASN A 291 -1.95 11.26 3.81
N ARG A 292 -2.73 11.85 2.88
CA ARG A 292 -4.18 12.00 3.02
C ARG A 292 -4.92 10.66 3.07
N VAL A 293 -4.55 9.72 2.20
CA VAL A 293 -5.19 8.40 2.14
C VAL A 293 -4.89 7.58 3.41
N LEU A 294 -3.69 7.72 3.96
CA LEU A 294 -3.28 7.03 5.19
C LEU A 294 -3.81 7.72 6.46
N SER A 295 -3.96 9.04 6.47
CA SER A 295 -4.49 9.79 7.63
C SER A 295 -5.98 9.52 7.89
N ALA A 296 -6.72 8.99 6.90
CA ALA A 296 -8.08 8.50 7.07
C ALA A 296 -8.19 7.29 8.04
N GLY A 297 -7.06 6.66 8.41
CA GLY A 297 -6.95 5.70 9.51
C GLY A 297 -7.55 4.32 9.30
N ILE A 298 -8.33 4.10 8.24
CA ILE A 298 -8.88 2.77 7.90
C ILE A 298 -7.93 1.97 7.00
N LEU A 299 -7.15 2.68 6.18
CA LEU A 299 -6.32 2.10 5.14
C LEU A 299 -4.90 1.93 5.64
N ARG A 300 -4.44 0.68 5.67
CA ARG A 300 -3.02 0.36 5.80
C ARG A 300 -2.36 0.48 4.43
N GLY A 301 -1.22 1.16 4.39
CA GLY A 301 -0.34 1.13 3.23
C GLY A 301 0.10 -0.29 2.89
N ILE A 302 0.04 -0.64 1.62
CA ILE A 302 0.50 -1.95 1.11
C ILE A 302 1.81 -1.76 0.33
N SER A 303 2.73 -2.70 0.50
CA SER A 303 4.00 -2.68 -0.23
C SER A 303 3.93 -3.44 -1.55
N SER A 304 4.86 -3.13 -2.44
CA SER A 304 5.16 -3.90 -3.65
C SER A 304 5.36 -5.38 -3.35
N SER A 305 6.09 -5.72 -2.29
CA SER A 305 6.32 -7.11 -1.88
C SER A 305 5.03 -7.85 -1.50
N GLU A 306 4.05 -7.18 -0.90
CA GLU A 306 2.75 -7.77 -0.57
C GLU A 306 1.92 -8.02 -1.83
N LEU A 307 1.90 -7.06 -2.77
CA LEU A 307 1.25 -7.27 -4.07
C LEU A 307 1.91 -8.41 -4.85
N LEU A 308 3.25 -8.45 -4.92
CA LEU A 308 3.96 -9.52 -5.61
C LEU A 308 3.74 -10.88 -4.95
N ALA A 309 3.56 -10.93 -3.62
CA ALA A 309 3.20 -12.17 -2.93
C ALA A 309 1.76 -12.63 -3.25
N LEU A 310 0.81 -11.71 -3.40
CA LEU A 310 -0.53 -12.06 -3.89
C LEU A 310 -0.47 -12.57 -5.34
N LEU A 311 0.28 -11.89 -6.21
CA LEU A 311 0.46 -12.36 -7.59
C LEU A 311 1.17 -13.72 -7.64
N ASP A 312 2.15 -13.95 -6.77
CA ASP A 312 2.81 -15.26 -6.61
C ASP A 312 1.81 -16.37 -6.27
N HIS A 313 0.80 -16.08 -5.45
CA HIS A 313 -0.24 -17.03 -5.11
C HIS A 313 -1.28 -17.21 -6.22
N PHE A 314 -1.76 -16.11 -6.81
CA PHE A 314 -2.88 -16.11 -7.76
C PHE A 314 -2.49 -16.44 -9.19
N CYS A 315 -1.22 -16.28 -9.56
CA CYS A 315 -0.68 -16.64 -10.87
C CYS A 315 -0.10 -18.06 -10.93
N ASP A 316 0.00 -18.77 -9.80
CA ASP A 316 0.49 -20.16 -9.75
C ASP A 316 -0.46 -21.11 -10.50
N PRO A 317 -0.05 -21.74 -11.62
CA PRO A 317 -0.90 -22.64 -12.38
C PRO A 317 -1.40 -23.86 -11.58
N GLN A 318 -0.68 -24.27 -10.53
CA GLN A 318 -0.99 -25.44 -9.71
C GLN A 318 -1.82 -25.10 -8.46
N SER A 319 -2.00 -23.81 -8.17
CA SER A 319 -2.73 -23.39 -6.99
C SER A 319 -4.20 -23.80 -7.08
N ALA A 320 -4.68 -24.54 -6.07
CA ALA A 320 -6.06 -25.00 -5.93
C ALA A 320 -7.04 -23.88 -5.55
N VAL A 321 -6.70 -22.63 -5.87
CA VAL A 321 -7.52 -21.43 -5.68
C VAL A 321 -8.79 -21.60 -6.51
N SER A 322 -9.82 -22.12 -5.87
CA SER A 322 -11.12 -22.44 -6.46
C SER A 322 -12.23 -22.09 -5.48
N GLY A 323 -13.34 -21.59 -6.01
CA GLY A 323 -14.52 -21.22 -5.25
C GLY A 323 -14.64 -19.73 -4.94
N PRO A 324 -15.77 -19.30 -4.32
CA PRO A 324 -16.12 -17.88 -4.19
C PRO A 324 -15.10 -17.05 -3.38
N ARG A 325 -14.44 -17.67 -2.39
CA ARG A 325 -13.42 -16.99 -1.55
C ARG A 325 -12.10 -16.76 -2.28
N ALA A 326 -11.87 -17.47 -3.38
CA ALA A 326 -10.69 -17.33 -4.21
C ALA A 326 -10.87 -16.26 -5.30
N ALA A 327 -12.10 -15.82 -5.56
CA ALA A 327 -12.41 -14.84 -6.59
C ALA A 327 -12.07 -13.40 -6.19
N GLN A 328 -11.94 -13.11 -4.89
CA GLN A 328 -11.77 -11.76 -4.38
C GLN A 328 -10.98 -11.76 -3.07
N VAL A 329 -9.95 -10.92 -2.98
CA VAL A 329 -9.12 -10.74 -1.78
C VAL A 329 -8.98 -9.27 -1.45
N VAL A 330 -9.23 -8.92 -0.20
CA VAL A 330 -9.06 -7.56 0.33
C VAL A 330 -7.76 -7.45 1.10
N LEU A 331 -6.91 -6.49 0.72
CA LEU A 331 -5.64 -6.21 1.38
C LEU A 331 -5.53 -4.72 1.69
N GLY A 332 -4.98 -4.39 2.86
CA GLY A 332 -4.74 -2.99 3.26
C GLY A 332 -5.88 -2.40 4.09
N LEU A 333 -6.75 -3.22 4.67
CA LEU A 333 -7.56 -2.80 5.82
C LEU A 333 -6.67 -2.86 7.07
N ALA A 334 -6.59 -1.74 7.80
CA ALA A 334 -5.92 -1.72 9.08
C ALA A 334 -6.72 -2.55 10.10
N SER A 335 -6.03 -3.38 10.87
CA SER A 335 -6.61 -4.06 12.02
C SER A 335 -6.93 -3.08 13.14
N ALA A 336 -7.85 -3.44 14.04
CA ALA A 336 -8.17 -2.61 15.20
C ALA A 336 -6.94 -2.27 16.05
N SER A 337 -5.95 -3.16 16.13
CA SER A 337 -4.68 -2.92 16.81
C SER A 337 -3.82 -1.86 16.11
N GLU A 338 -3.75 -1.88 14.78
CA GLU A 338 -2.96 -0.91 14.00
C GLU A 338 -3.58 0.48 14.06
N ILE A 339 -4.91 0.57 13.97
CA ILE A 339 -5.63 1.84 14.13
C ILE A 339 -5.35 2.44 15.51
N ARG A 340 -5.48 1.64 16.58
CA ARG A 340 -5.17 2.07 17.96
C ARG A 340 -3.70 2.49 18.12
N ALA A 341 -2.76 1.71 17.59
CA ALA A 341 -1.33 2.00 17.69
C ALA A 341 -0.94 3.29 16.96
N ALA A 342 -1.65 3.64 15.89
CA ALA A 342 -1.45 4.89 15.16
C ALA A 342 -2.08 6.12 15.86
N GLY A 343 -2.81 5.93 16.97
CA GLY A 343 -3.57 7.00 17.62
C GLY A 343 -4.68 7.56 16.72
N LEU A 344 -5.02 6.86 15.64
CA LEU A 344 -6.07 7.25 14.70
C LEU A 344 -7.39 6.77 15.28
N GLN A 345 -8.39 7.64 15.28
CA GLN A 345 -9.74 7.21 15.60
C GLN A 345 -10.35 6.57 14.37
N ALA A 346 -10.98 5.42 14.54
CA ALA A 346 -11.82 4.78 13.52
C ALA A 346 -13.11 5.59 13.32
N ASN A 347 -13.01 6.88 13.03
CA ASN A 347 -14.15 7.81 12.90
C ASN A 347 -14.85 7.69 11.55
N SER A 348 -14.80 6.51 10.95
CA SER A 348 -15.55 6.23 9.74
C SER A 348 -16.89 5.63 10.11
N PRO A 349 -18.01 6.31 9.77
CA PRO A 349 -19.36 5.78 9.94
C PRO A 349 -19.57 4.44 9.24
N LEU A 350 -18.73 4.12 8.26
CA LEU A 350 -18.79 2.82 7.57
C LEU A 350 -18.28 1.71 8.48
N LEU A 351 -17.28 1.97 9.34
CA LEU A 351 -16.76 0.98 10.28
C LEU A 351 -17.68 0.71 11.46
N SER A 352 -18.63 1.61 11.76
CA SER A 352 -19.68 1.37 12.76
C SER A 352 -20.85 0.52 12.23
N LEU A 353 -20.88 0.22 10.92
CA LEU A 353 -21.88 -0.68 10.35
C LEU A 353 -21.71 -2.10 10.91
N PRO A 354 -22.81 -2.82 11.22
CA PRO A 354 -22.76 -4.19 11.74
C PRO A 354 -21.90 -5.15 10.90
N PHE A 355 -21.83 -4.91 9.60
CA PHE A 355 -21.02 -5.71 8.67
C PHE A 355 -19.54 -5.75 9.06
N TYR A 356 -18.95 -4.64 9.51
CA TYR A 356 -17.52 -4.58 9.82
C TYR A 356 -17.19 -4.89 11.28
N GLN A 357 -18.19 -5.12 12.13
CA GLN A 357 -17.95 -5.37 13.56
C GLN A 357 -16.91 -6.47 13.77
N HIS A 358 -17.02 -7.60 13.07
CA HIS A 358 -16.08 -8.73 13.20
C HIS A 358 -14.61 -8.40 12.85
N VAL A 359 -14.35 -7.39 12.01
CA VAL A 359 -12.98 -6.95 11.66
C VAL A 359 -12.37 -6.11 12.78
N PHE A 360 -13.22 -5.41 13.54
CA PHE A 360 -12.81 -4.45 14.58
C PHE A 360 -13.14 -4.89 16.01
N SER A 361 -13.94 -5.95 16.18
CA SER A 361 -14.30 -6.58 17.44
C SER A 361 -13.29 -7.67 17.78
N GLY A 362 -12.13 -7.31 18.31
CA GLY A 362 -11.27 -8.27 19.01
C GLY A 362 -9.76 -8.07 18.91
N THR A 363 -9.18 -7.47 19.96
CA THR A 363 -8.19 -8.17 20.81
C THR A 363 -8.15 -7.45 22.16
N PRO A 364 -8.56 -8.11 23.27
CA PRO A 364 -8.44 -7.53 24.61
C PRO A 364 -6.98 -7.64 25.05
N SER A 365 -6.24 -6.54 25.00
CA SER A 365 -4.95 -6.43 25.67
C SER A 365 -4.72 -5.00 26.18
N SER A 366 -4.48 -4.90 27.49
CA SER A 366 -4.15 -3.72 28.32
C SER A 366 -5.11 -2.52 28.22
N SER A 367 -6.10 -2.58 29.11
CA SER A 367 -7.22 -1.68 29.35
C SER A 367 -6.86 -0.46 30.21
N GLU A 368 -6.07 0.49 29.70
CA GLU A 368 -5.90 1.78 30.40
C GLU A 368 -6.09 3.01 29.49
N GLN A 369 -5.56 3.03 28.25
CA GLN A 369 -5.63 4.24 27.40
C GLN A 369 -6.88 4.37 26.52
N ALA A 370 -7.56 3.27 26.16
CA ALA A 370 -8.76 3.33 25.34
C ALA A 370 -9.99 3.90 26.08
N ASN A 371 -10.01 3.81 27.41
CA ASN A 371 -11.06 4.38 28.25
C ASN A 371 -10.95 5.90 28.39
N GLU A 372 -9.75 6.49 28.25
CA GLU A 372 -9.56 7.94 28.37
C GLU A 372 -10.10 8.69 27.14
N ASN A 373 -9.87 8.19 25.92
CA ASN A 373 -10.25 8.91 24.69
C ASN A 373 -11.72 8.73 24.27
N ALA A 374 -12.31 7.55 24.47
CA ALA A 374 -13.78 7.40 24.33
C ALA A 374 -14.51 8.19 25.44
N GLY A 375 -13.87 8.32 26.61
CA GLY A 375 -14.28 9.25 27.65
C GLY A 375 -14.26 10.70 27.19
N LEU A 376 -13.19 11.15 26.51
CA LEU A 376 -13.04 12.51 26.00
C LEU A 376 -14.07 12.90 24.92
N GLU A 377 -14.44 12.02 24.00
CA GLU A 377 -15.49 12.32 23.00
C GLU A 377 -16.89 12.39 23.62
N VAL A 378 -17.22 11.42 24.48
CA VAL A 378 -18.46 11.46 25.25
C VAL A 378 -18.50 12.69 26.15
N GLN A 379 -17.37 13.06 26.74
CA GLN A 379 -17.19 14.26 27.56
C GLN A 379 -17.36 15.53 26.72
N ARG A 380 -16.73 15.65 25.54
CA ARG A 380 -16.90 16.81 24.65
C ARG A 380 -18.34 16.97 24.18
N ARG A 381 -19.01 15.87 23.84
CA ARG A 381 -20.41 15.91 23.45
C ARG A 381 -21.30 16.33 24.63
N GLN A 382 -20.99 15.88 25.84
CA GLN A 382 -21.64 16.33 27.05
C GLN A 382 -21.34 17.80 27.36
N GLU A 383 -20.11 18.27 27.21
CA GLU A 383 -19.69 19.67 27.38
C GLU A 383 -20.40 20.57 26.34
N PHE A 384 -20.48 20.14 25.08
CA PHE A 384 -21.20 20.84 24.03
C PHE A 384 -22.70 20.97 24.34
N VAL A 385 -23.34 19.89 24.78
CA VAL A 385 -24.77 19.90 25.16
C VAL A 385 -25.02 20.70 26.44
N SER A 386 -24.09 20.66 27.40
CA SER A 386 -24.21 21.35 28.71
C SER A 386 -23.70 22.79 28.71
N ALA A 387 -23.07 23.25 27.62
CA ALA A 387 -22.65 24.63 27.44
C ALA A 387 -23.82 25.59 27.61
N LYS A 388 -23.61 26.70 28.32
CA LYS A 388 -24.67 27.63 28.75
C LYS A 388 -25.14 28.59 27.66
N SER A 389 -24.32 28.82 26.63
CA SER A 389 -24.64 29.72 25.53
C SER A 389 -24.21 29.15 24.17
N PRO A 390 -24.78 29.62 23.04
CA PRO A 390 -24.28 29.34 21.69
C PRO A 390 -22.79 29.65 21.52
N SER A 391 -22.31 30.72 22.14
CA SER A 391 -20.90 31.13 22.10
C SER A 391 -19.98 30.09 22.77
N ASP A 392 -20.32 29.65 23.99
CA ASP A 392 -19.52 28.67 24.73
C ASP A 392 -19.44 27.32 23.99
N ALA A 393 -20.56 26.89 23.38
CA ALA A 393 -20.59 25.70 22.56
C ALA A 393 -19.82 25.87 21.25
N GLY A 394 -19.82 27.07 20.68
CA GLY A 394 -19.07 27.41 19.48
C GLY A 394 -17.56 27.26 19.67
N VAL A 395 -17.04 27.64 20.84
CA VAL A 395 -15.63 27.44 21.21
C VAL A 395 -15.27 25.95 21.24
N ILE A 396 -16.11 25.12 21.85
CA ILE A 396 -15.90 23.65 21.91
C ILE A 396 -15.84 23.05 20.50
N VAL A 397 -16.73 23.47 19.59
CA VAL A 397 -16.70 23.02 18.20
C VAL A 397 -15.44 23.50 17.48
N ALA A 398 -15.03 24.75 17.69
CA ALA A 398 -13.87 25.35 17.03
C ALA A 398 -12.57 24.66 17.48
N GLU A 399 -12.42 24.35 18.77
CA GLU A 399 -11.29 23.58 19.31
C GLU A 399 -11.26 22.15 18.73
N ALA A 400 -12.41 21.47 18.69
CA ALA A 400 -12.51 20.14 18.10
C ALA A 400 -12.21 20.16 16.58
N LEU A 401 -12.63 21.21 15.88
CA LEU A 401 -12.34 21.40 14.45
C LEU A 401 -10.85 21.64 14.22
N LEU A 402 -10.20 22.46 15.06
CA LEU A 402 -8.76 22.71 15.01
C LEU A 402 -7.97 21.41 15.20
N GLU A 403 -8.28 20.63 16.24
CA GLU A 403 -7.64 19.33 16.47
C GLU A 403 -7.79 18.39 15.27
N ARG A 404 -8.98 18.37 14.66
CA ARG A 404 -9.27 17.54 13.49
C ARG A 404 -8.48 17.99 12.27
N LEU A 405 -8.40 19.29 12.00
CA LEU A 405 -7.61 19.85 10.89
C LEU A 405 -6.12 19.59 11.07
N VAL A 406 -5.60 19.71 12.30
CA VAL A 406 -4.21 19.35 12.63
C VAL A 406 -3.95 17.86 12.41
N ALA A 407 -4.91 16.98 12.75
CA ALA A 407 -4.79 15.55 12.47
C ALA A 407 -4.84 15.22 10.97
N MET A 408 -5.58 16.00 10.18
CA MET A 408 -5.71 15.82 8.73
C MET A 408 -4.52 16.39 7.95
N THR A 409 -3.74 17.31 8.53
CA THR A 409 -2.62 18.02 7.87
C THR A 409 -1.28 17.73 8.57
N PRO A 410 -0.49 16.75 8.10
CA PRO A 410 0.82 16.44 8.67
C PRO A 410 1.80 17.61 8.61
N GLY A 411 2.49 17.89 9.72
CA GLY A 411 3.47 18.98 9.84
C GLY A 411 2.94 20.28 10.46
N LEU A 412 1.64 20.37 10.73
CA LEU A 412 1.02 21.52 11.41
C LEU A 412 1.11 21.43 12.95
N ARG A 413 1.33 20.23 13.50
CA ARG A 413 1.27 19.93 14.93
C ARG A 413 2.27 20.72 15.80
N ASP A 414 3.41 21.11 15.24
CA ASP A 414 4.47 21.84 15.96
C ASP A 414 4.39 23.38 15.77
N ARG A 415 3.37 23.90 15.08
CA ARG A 415 3.28 25.32 14.69
C ARG A 415 2.09 26.07 15.29
N MET A 416 1.30 25.45 16.17
CA MET A 416 -0.05 25.93 16.47
C MET A 416 -0.39 25.96 17.97
N ASP A 417 -1.13 27.01 18.37
CA ASP A 417 -1.59 27.31 19.73
C ASP A 417 -3.11 27.65 19.72
N ALA A 418 -3.77 27.70 20.87
CA ALA A 418 -5.20 28.06 21.00
C ALA A 418 -5.61 29.45 20.44
N LYS A 419 -4.65 30.25 19.97
CA LYS A 419 -4.87 31.56 19.32
C LYS A 419 -5.27 31.45 17.85
N ASP A 420 -5.20 30.26 17.27
CA ASP A 420 -5.44 30.04 15.84
C ASP A 420 -6.94 29.88 15.51
N LEU A 421 -7.83 29.96 16.51
CA LEU A 421 -9.28 29.87 16.33
C LEU A 421 -9.87 31.04 15.51
N ASP A 422 -9.18 32.18 15.47
CA ASP A 422 -9.58 33.34 14.68
C ASP A 422 -8.99 33.35 13.26
N GLU A 423 -8.26 32.29 12.86
CA GLU A 423 -7.74 32.16 11.50
C GLU A 423 -8.78 31.62 10.52
N ALA A 424 -8.68 32.06 9.26
CA ALA A 424 -9.54 31.61 8.18
C ALA A 424 -9.29 30.13 7.85
N ILE A 425 -10.38 29.39 7.61
CA ILE A 425 -10.32 27.94 7.35
C ILE A 425 -9.45 27.57 6.14
N GLN A 426 -9.34 28.46 5.15
CA GLN A 426 -8.50 28.22 3.96
C GLN A 426 -7.01 28.13 4.28
N ILE A 427 -6.54 28.75 5.36
CA ILE A 427 -5.13 28.67 5.80
C ILE A 427 -4.76 27.21 6.13
N PHE A 428 -5.74 26.40 6.54
CA PHE A 428 -5.60 24.98 6.83
C PHE A 428 -5.61 24.09 5.58
N GLY A 429 -5.74 24.66 4.39
CA GLY A 429 -5.73 23.92 3.12
C GLY A 429 -7.00 23.13 2.87
N VAL A 430 -8.14 23.58 3.43
CA VAL A 430 -9.45 22.95 3.23
C VAL A 430 -9.91 23.12 1.79
N ASP A 431 -9.92 22.01 1.04
CA ASP A 431 -10.45 21.92 -0.31
C ASP A 431 -11.93 21.50 -0.34
N SER A 432 -12.51 21.46 -1.54
CA SER A 432 -13.92 21.07 -1.74
C SER A 432 -14.25 19.67 -1.24
N LEU A 433 -13.29 18.74 -1.14
CA LEU A 433 -13.51 17.40 -0.60
C LEU A 433 -13.44 17.40 0.93
N GLN A 434 -12.46 18.10 1.51
CA GLN A 434 -12.35 18.27 2.97
C GLN A 434 -13.59 18.97 3.53
N ALA A 435 -14.13 19.97 2.82
CA ALA A 435 -15.36 20.63 3.23
C ALA A 435 -16.58 19.67 3.31
N ILE A 436 -16.60 18.62 2.51
CA ILE A 436 -17.66 17.59 2.55
C ILE A 436 -17.45 16.65 3.74
N GLU A 437 -16.21 16.26 4.01
CA GLU A 437 -15.88 15.46 5.20
C GLU A 437 -16.23 16.22 6.48
N LEU A 438 -15.90 17.51 6.55
CA LEU A 438 -16.27 18.40 7.65
C LEU A 438 -17.78 18.55 7.80
N ARG A 439 -18.52 18.76 6.70
CA ARG A 439 -19.99 18.81 6.75
C ARG A 439 -20.58 17.51 7.30
N SER A 440 -20.10 16.36 6.83
CA SER A 440 -20.54 15.04 7.29
C SER A 440 -20.28 14.87 8.79
N TRP A 441 -19.10 15.31 9.25
CA TRP A 441 -18.73 15.30 10.65
C TRP A 441 -19.62 16.22 11.50
N PHE A 442 -19.88 17.47 11.10
CA PHE A 442 -20.79 18.37 11.82
C PHE A 442 -22.20 17.78 11.98
N ALA A 443 -22.70 17.12 10.93
CA ALA A 443 -24.01 16.47 10.96
C ALA A 443 -24.05 15.26 11.90
N GLN A 444 -22.93 14.55 12.07
CA GLN A 444 -22.86 13.35 12.92
C GLN A 444 -22.59 13.68 14.38
N GLU A 445 -21.58 14.51 14.62
CA GLU A 445 -21.09 14.80 15.96
C GLU A 445 -22.01 15.79 16.68
N PHE A 446 -22.35 16.87 15.99
CA PHE A 446 -23.11 18.00 16.55
C PHE A 446 -24.55 18.09 16.04
N ALA A 447 -25.02 17.17 15.18
CA ALA A 447 -26.34 17.22 14.54
C ALA A 447 -26.66 18.57 13.87
N ALA A 448 -25.64 19.18 13.24
CA ALA A 448 -25.75 20.46 12.55
C ALA A 448 -25.53 20.29 11.04
N ASP A 449 -26.44 20.85 10.22
CA ASP A 449 -26.26 20.87 8.76
C ASP A 449 -25.67 22.22 8.32
N VAL A 450 -24.39 22.20 7.95
CA VAL A 450 -23.67 23.38 7.49
C VAL A 450 -23.47 23.30 5.97
N PRO A 451 -23.90 24.31 5.20
CA PRO A 451 -23.67 24.32 3.76
C PRO A 451 -22.18 24.36 3.40
N ILE A 452 -21.78 23.60 2.38
CA ILE A 452 -20.38 23.47 1.94
C ILE A 452 -19.75 24.83 1.58
N PHE A 453 -20.52 25.73 0.94
CA PHE A 453 -20.02 27.05 0.56
C PHE A 453 -19.66 27.93 1.78
N VAL A 454 -20.24 27.66 2.95
CA VAL A 454 -19.88 28.34 4.20
C VAL A 454 -18.57 27.79 4.75
N ILE A 455 -18.37 26.46 4.66
CA ILE A 455 -17.12 25.79 5.06
C ILE A 455 -15.95 26.22 4.18
N LEU A 456 -16.20 26.46 2.88
CA LEU A 456 -15.22 26.96 1.92
C LEU A 456 -15.08 28.49 1.89
N GLY A 457 -15.93 29.20 2.64
CA GLY A 457 -15.93 30.66 2.69
C GLY A 457 -14.76 31.22 3.51
N ASP A 458 -14.75 32.54 3.68
CA ASP A 458 -13.73 33.27 4.45
C ASP A 458 -14.02 33.25 5.98
N GLU A 459 -14.73 32.24 6.45
CA GLU A 459 -15.08 32.08 7.87
C GLU A 459 -13.86 31.62 8.69
N THR A 460 -13.81 32.06 9.95
CA THR A 460 -12.79 31.60 10.91
C THR A 460 -13.24 30.30 11.58
N LEU A 461 -12.32 29.58 12.23
CA LEU A 461 -12.70 28.40 13.00
C LEU A 461 -13.73 28.73 14.09
N ALA A 462 -13.57 29.89 14.75
CA ALA A 462 -14.49 30.38 15.76
C ALA A 462 -15.88 30.71 15.20
N SER A 463 -15.97 31.42 14.06
CA SER A 463 -17.26 31.76 13.46
C SER A 463 -17.99 30.53 12.92
N LEU A 464 -17.24 29.58 12.34
CA LEU A 464 -17.81 28.30 11.92
C LEU A 464 -18.28 27.45 13.11
N GLY A 465 -17.51 27.43 14.19
CA GLY A 465 -17.88 26.75 15.44
C GLY A 465 -19.18 27.30 16.02
N LEU A 466 -19.33 28.63 16.08
CA LEU A 466 -20.57 29.28 16.49
C LEU A 466 -21.74 28.89 15.59
N LEU A 467 -21.57 28.92 14.27
CA LEU A 467 -22.62 28.55 13.33
C LEU A 467 -23.09 27.10 13.50
N VAL A 468 -22.16 26.18 13.75
CA VAL A 468 -22.48 24.77 14.07
C VAL A 468 -23.28 24.68 15.36
N ALA A 469 -22.88 25.43 16.39
CA ALA A 469 -23.58 25.46 17.67
C ALA A 469 -25.01 26.01 17.55
N GLU A 470 -25.23 27.04 16.73
CA GLU A 470 -26.56 27.63 16.46
C GLU A 470 -27.47 26.71 15.64
N LYS A 471 -26.89 25.95 14.70
CA LYS A 471 -27.64 25.03 13.82
C LYS A 471 -27.83 23.64 14.40
N SER A 472 -27.20 23.33 15.53
CA SER A 472 -27.26 22.02 16.16
C SER A 472 -28.67 21.72 16.68
N LYS A 473 -29.18 20.52 16.34
CA LYS A 473 -30.42 20.00 16.93
C LYS A 473 -30.25 19.40 18.32
N LEU A 474 -29.01 19.27 18.81
CA LEU A 474 -28.72 18.70 20.13
C LEU A 474 -28.92 19.72 21.27
N ARG A 475 -29.09 21.00 20.93
CA ARG A 475 -29.26 22.09 21.89
C ARG A 475 -30.60 22.76 21.63
N ALA A 476 -31.42 22.90 22.66
CA ALA A 476 -32.57 23.77 22.60
C ALA A 476 -32.07 25.21 22.82
N LEU A 477 -32.35 26.10 21.86
CA LEU A 477 -32.01 27.52 21.94
C LEU A 477 -32.69 28.20 23.14
#